data_AF-A0A6V7K2I1-F1
#
_entry.id   AF-A0A6V7K2I1-F1
#
_cell.length_a   1.000
_cell.length_b   1.000
_cell.length_c   1.000
_cell.angle_alpha   90.00
_cell.angle_beta   90.00
_cell.angle_gamma   90.00
#
_symmetry.space_group_name_H-M   'P 1'
#
loop_
_entity.id
_entity.type
_entity.pdbx_description
1 polymer ?
#
loop_
_entity_poly.entity_id
_entity_poly.type
_entity_poly.pdbx_seq_one_letter_code
_entity_poly.pdbx_strand_id
1 'polypeptide(L)'
;FNRLTTWQEATLTLSTKNIASVIVNFDQFPERIKFYTRKTVRPLVVILIDQINDLHIFSNITSHVDMSYPVWLIIFVGDKPASKACDFCERPWSNLLHLKFNSEVLVSCCESRIIDEWWFKRGDKVNKRQRAELVDERLMWLSNESLYARRPWVEDPEFRVAIVK
;
A
#
# COMPACT_ATOMS: atom_id res chain seq x y z
N PHE A 1 -18.49 0.42 18.00
CA PHE A 1 -18.14 1.57 18.88
C PHE A 1 -16.63 1.73 19.05
N ASN A 2 -15.89 0.74 19.55
CA ASN A 2 -14.44 0.89 19.85
C ASN A 2 -13.52 1.25 18.66
N ARG A 3 -13.77 0.70 17.46
CA ARG A 3 -13.00 1.08 16.25
C ARG A 3 -13.21 2.54 15.83
N LEU A 4 -14.42 3.07 16.00
CA LEU A 4 -14.77 4.42 15.53
C LEU A 4 -14.09 5.49 16.39
N THR A 5 -13.99 5.25 17.70
CA THR A 5 -13.27 6.12 18.66
C THR A 5 -11.77 6.14 18.38
N THR A 6 -11.13 4.97 18.15
CA THR A 6 -9.70 4.91 17.80
C THR A 6 -9.37 5.69 16.52
N TRP A 7 -10.24 5.59 15.53
CA TRP A 7 -10.10 6.31 14.26
C TRP A 7 -10.23 7.83 14.40
N GLN A 8 -11.15 8.27 15.24
CA GLN A 8 -11.34 9.68 15.55
C GLN A 8 -10.14 10.23 16.33
N GLU A 9 -9.62 9.49 17.30
CA GLU A 9 -8.40 9.84 18.03
C GLU A 9 -7.16 9.94 17.12
N ALA A 10 -7.00 8.99 16.18
CA ALA A 10 -5.92 9.04 15.20
C ALA A 10 -6.01 10.29 14.32
N THR A 11 -7.21 10.62 13.84
CA THR A 11 -7.46 11.82 13.03
C THR A 11 -7.16 13.10 13.81
N LEU A 12 -7.58 13.16 15.08
CA LEU A 12 -7.28 14.29 15.96
C LEU A 12 -5.77 14.44 16.18
N THR A 13 -5.07 13.34 16.46
CA THR A 13 -3.62 13.34 16.64
C THR A 13 -2.90 13.85 15.40
N LEU A 14 -3.29 13.40 14.20
CA LEU A 14 -2.73 13.89 12.94
C LEU A 14 -3.02 15.38 12.73
N SER A 15 -4.23 15.83 13.06
CA SER A 15 -4.62 17.24 12.98
C SER A 15 -3.76 18.14 13.89
N THR A 16 -3.45 17.71 15.12
CA THR A 16 -2.53 18.46 16.01
C THR A 16 -1.13 18.63 15.44
N LYS A 17 -0.76 17.79 14.47
CA LYS A 17 0.52 17.84 13.74
C LYS A 17 0.38 18.50 12.36
N ASN A 18 -0.74 19.17 12.08
CA ASN A 18 -1.06 19.80 10.79
C ASN A 18 -1.10 18.81 9.60
N ILE A 19 -1.42 17.54 9.86
CA ILE A 19 -1.59 16.53 8.82
C ILE A 19 -3.08 16.41 8.51
N ALA A 20 -3.49 16.86 7.32
CA ALA A 20 -4.86 16.70 6.85
C ALA A 20 -5.16 15.23 6.58
N SER A 21 -6.12 14.67 7.33
CA SER A 21 -6.51 13.26 7.24
C SER A 21 -8.01 13.11 7.13
N VAL A 22 -8.47 12.12 6.38
CA VAL A 22 -9.89 11.80 6.28
C VAL A 22 -10.09 10.30 6.22
N ILE A 23 -11.12 9.83 6.93
CA ILE A 23 -11.50 8.42 6.97
C ILE A 23 -12.64 8.19 6.00
N VAL A 24 -12.50 7.14 5.21
CA VAL A 24 -13.34 6.89 4.05
C VAL A 24 -13.65 5.41 4.01
N ASN A 25 -14.92 5.09 3.80
CA ASN A 25 -15.35 3.72 3.58
C ASN A 25 -14.99 3.29 2.15
N PHE A 26 -14.91 1.97 1.91
CA PHE A 26 -14.53 1.42 0.60
C PHE A 26 -15.49 1.81 -0.53
N ASP A 27 -16.77 2.03 -0.24
CA ASP A 27 -17.78 2.51 -1.19
C ASP A 27 -17.51 3.93 -1.70
N GLN A 28 -17.00 4.81 -0.84
CA GLN A 28 -16.70 6.20 -1.17
C GLN A 28 -15.27 6.41 -1.68
N PHE A 29 -14.38 5.46 -1.40
CA PHE A 29 -12.95 5.59 -1.71
C PHE A 29 -12.66 5.83 -3.21
N PRO A 30 -13.28 5.13 -4.18
CA PRO A 30 -13.01 5.34 -5.60
C PRO A 30 -13.27 6.77 -6.09
N GLU A 31 -14.36 7.40 -5.66
CA GLU A 31 -14.67 8.78 -6.06
C GLU A 31 -13.74 9.78 -5.38
N ARG A 32 -13.38 9.54 -4.11
CA ARG A 32 -12.43 10.41 -3.41
C ARG A 32 -11.03 10.33 -3.99
N ILE A 33 -10.55 9.14 -4.37
CA ILE A 33 -9.21 9.03 -4.96
C ILE A 33 -9.16 9.68 -6.35
N LYS A 34 -10.24 9.59 -7.14
CA LYS A 34 -10.38 10.29 -8.42
C LYS A 34 -10.30 11.82 -8.29
N PHE A 35 -10.78 12.39 -7.19
CA PHE A 35 -10.62 13.82 -6.93
C PHE A 35 -9.14 14.19 -6.80
N TYR A 36 -8.36 13.37 -6.08
CA TYR A 36 -6.93 13.63 -5.87
C TYR A 36 -6.09 13.34 -7.11
N THR A 37 -6.40 12.32 -7.91
CA THR A 37 -5.63 12.01 -9.14
C THR A 37 -5.52 13.18 -10.13
N ARG A 38 -6.43 14.15 -10.05
CA ARG A 38 -6.42 15.39 -10.86
C ARG A 38 -5.70 16.57 -10.20
N LYS A 39 -5.14 16.38 -9.01
CA LYS A 39 -4.45 17.40 -8.23
C LYS A 39 -2.96 17.07 -8.13
N THR A 40 -2.15 18.09 -7.87
CA THR A 40 -0.70 17.95 -7.73
C THR A 40 -0.30 17.23 -6.43
N VAL A 41 -1.21 17.16 -5.44
CA VAL A 41 -0.92 16.56 -4.14
C VAL A 41 -1.11 15.05 -4.20
N ARG A 42 -0.03 14.31 -3.95
CA ARG A 42 -0.03 12.86 -3.87
C ARG A 42 -0.37 12.40 -2.45
N PRO A 43 -1.53 11.76 -2.20
CA PRO A 43 -1.92 11.36 -0.86
C PRO A 43 -1.18 10.09 -0.41
N LEU A 44 -1.00 9.96 0.90
CA LEU A 44 -0.77 8.67 1.56
C LEU A 44 -2.13 8.02 1.81
N VAL A 45 -2.34 6.84 1.26
CA VAL A 45 -3.53 6.02 1.52
C VAL A 45 -3.15 4.88 2.45
N VAL A 46 -3.86 4.79 3.58
CA VAL A 46 -3.70 3.71 4.55
C VAL A 46 -4.90 2.78 4.47
N ILE A 47 -4.66 1.50 4.20
CA ILE A 47 -5.70 0.47 4.10
C ILE A 47 -5.45 -0.59 5.18
N LEU A 48 -6.50 -0.93 5.94
CA LEU A 48 -6.48 -2.08 6.84
C LEU A 48 -7.19 -3.25 6.18
N ILE A 49 -6.57 -4.43 6.22
CA ILE A 49 -7.13 -5.69 5.71
C ILE A 49 -7.17 -6.67 6.87
N ASP A 50 -8.37 -7.07 7.27
CA ASP A 50 -8.58 -7.99 8.39
C ASP A 50 -8.84 -9.41 7.87
N GLN A 51 -9.76 -9.50 6.90
CA GLN A 51 -10.20 -10.74 6.31
C GLN A 51 -9.87 -10.82 4.81
N ILE A 52 -9.87 -12.04 4.27
CA ILE A 52 -9.64 -12.26 2.84
C ILE A 52 -10.71 -11.58 1.97
N ASN A 53 -11.92 -11.42 2.49
CA ASN A 53 -12.99 -10.71 1.77
C ASN A 53 -12.66 -9.21 1.60
N ASP A 54 -12.04 -8.58 2.59
CA ASP A 54 -11.59 -7.18 2.49
C ASP A 54 -10.54 -7.03 1.39
N LEU A 55 -9.62 -8.01 1.28
CA LEU A 55 -8.65 -8.07 0.20
C LEU A 55 -9.34 -8.19 -1.17
N HIS A 56 -10.39 -8.99 -1.30
CA HIS A 56 -11.13 -9.12 -2.56
C HIS A 56 -11.90 -7.84 -2.93
N ILE A 57 -12.51 -7.18 -1.96
CA ILE A 57 -13.15 -5.87 -2.17
C ILE A 57 -12.11 -4.86 -2.65
N PHE A 58 -10.96 -4.80 -1.96
CA PHE A 58 -9.87 -3.89 -2.32
C PHE A 58 -9.26 -4.24 -3.69
N SER A 59 -9.11 -5.53 -4.00
CA SER A 59 -8.69 -6.02 -5.32
C SER A 59 -9.61 -5.50 -6.42
N ASN A 60 -10.93 -5.53 -6.22
CA ASN A 60 -11.89 -4.99 -7.20
C ASN A 60 -11.82 -3.46 -7.34
N ILE A 61 -11.46 -2.74 -6.28
CA ILE A 61 -11.24 -1.29 -6.35
C ILE A 61 -9.96 -0.98 -7.12
N THR A 62 -8.86 -1.65 -6.78
CA THR A 62 -7.53 -1.43 -7.37
C THR A 62 -7.46 -1.78 -8.85
N SER A 63 -8.34 -2.65 -9.36
CA SER A 63 -8.45 -2.90 -10.80
C SER A 63 -8.91 -1.68 -11.61
N HIS A 64 -9.52 -0.69 -10.95
CA HIS A 64 -10.04 0.54 -11.57
C HIS A 64 -9.28 1.80 -11.14
N VAL A 65 -8.27 1.67 -10.28
CA VAL A 65 -7.47 2.79 -9.73
C VAL A 65 -6.02 2.63 -10.15
N ASP A 66 -5.37 3.72 -10.59
CA ASP A 66 -3.94 3.65 -10.85
C ASP A 66 -3.15 3.60 -9.54
N MET A 67 -2.72 2.38 -9.17
CA MET A 67 -1.91 2.11 -7.98
C MET A 67 -0.55 2.83 -7.97
N SER A 68 -0.12 3.41 -9.09
CA SER A 68 1.11 4.21 -9.16
C SER A 68 0.92 5.64 -8.65
N TYR A 69 -0.32 6.13 -8.65
CA TYR A 69 -0.59 7.53 -8.37
C TYR A 69 -0.35 7.88 -6.91
N PRO A 70 -0.99 7.28 -5.89
CA PRO A 70 -0.72 7.64 -4.49
C PRO A 70 0.40 6.78 -3.90
N VAL A 71 0.80 7.10 -2.66
CA VAL A 71 1.64 6.22 -1.83
C VAL A 71 0.71 5.35 -0.98
N TRP A 72 0.96 4.05 -0.91
CA TRP A 72 0.12 3.11 -0.19
C TRP A 72 0.83 2.53 1.02
N LEU A 73 0.12 2.48 2.14
CA LEU A 73 0.45 1.68 3.30
C LEU A 73 -0.70 0.68 3.53
N ILE A 74 -0.42 -0.61 3.33
CA ILE A 74 -1.41 -1.68 3.50
C ILE A 74 -1.02 -2.47 4.73
N ILE A 75 -1.91 -2.52 5.71
CA ILE A 75 -1.67 -3.18 7.00
C ILE A 75 -2.65 -4.33 7.12
N PHE A 76 -2.12 -5.54 7.16
CA PHE A 76 -2.91 -6.73 7.46
C PHE A 76 -2.98 -6.88 8.98
N VAL A 77 -4.18 -7.01 9.54
CA VAL A 77 -4.42 -6.99 11.00
C VAL A 77 -5.09 -8.26 11.52
N GLY A 78 -5.30 -9.27 10.69
CA GLY A 78 -5.98 -10.49 11.11
C GLY A 78 -5.17 -11.31 12.13
N ASP A 79 -5.87 -12.02 13.01
CA ASP A 79 -5.26 -12.89 14.00
C ASP A 79 -4.75 -14.20 13.36
N LYS A 80 -3.49 -14.53 13.60
CA LYS A 80 -2.93 -15.84 13.23
C LYS A 80 -3.37 -16.93 14.21
N PRO A 81 -3.38 -18.22 13.80
CA PRO A 81 -2.93 -18.80 12.52
C PRO A 81 -4.04 -19.00 11.48
N ALA A 82 -5.28 -18.56 11.74
CA ALA A 82 -6.43 -18.84 10.88
C ALA A 82 -6.69 -17.76 9.81
N SER A 83 -5.95 -16.64 9.83
CA SER A 83 -6.18 -15.54 8.90
C SER A 83 -5.57 -15.81 7.52
N LYS A 84 -6.43 -16.19 6.58
CA LYS A 84 -6.11 -16.26 5.14
C LYS A 84 -5.55 -14.95 4.57
N ALA A 85 -5.90 -13.80 5.17
CA ALA A 85 -5.36 -12.51 4.76
C ALA A 85 -3.87 -12.38 5.17
N CYS A 86 -3.51 -12.85 6.37
CA CYS A 86 -2.11 -12.95 6.78
C CYS A 86 -1.32 -13.91 5.90
N ASP A 87 -1.90 -15.07 5.56
CA ASP A 87 -1.26 -16.04 4.66
C ASP A 87 -0.95 -15.42 3.29
N PHE A 88 -1.91 -14.66 2.73
CA PHE A 88 -1.70 -13.88 1.50
C PHE A 88 -0.58 -12.86 1.66
N CYS A 89 -0.55 -12.11 2.77
CA CYS A 89 0.47 -11.11 3.02
C CYS A 89 1.88 -11.74 3.03
N GLU A 90 2.03 -12.86 3.73
CA GLU A 90 3.32 -13.55 3.82
C GLU A 90 3.72 -14.21 2.50
N ARG A 91 2.75 -14.72 1.74
CA ARG A 91 3.00 -15.44 0.48
C ARG A 91 1.93 -15.06 -0.56
N PRO A 92 2.06 -13.89 -1.21
CA PRO A 92 1.09 -13.46 -2.22
C PRO A 92 1.17 -14.41 -3.43
N TRP A 93 0.05 -15.05 -3.76
CA TRP A 93 -0.03 -16.01 -4.87
C TRP A 93 -0.38 -15.37 -6.22
N SER A 94 -0.83 -14.12 -6.24
CA SER A 94 -1.12 -13.36 -7.46
C SER A 94 -1.13 -11.85 -7.22
N ASN A 95 -1.16 -11.05 -8.29
CA ASN A 95 -1.23 -9.58 -8.22
C ASN A 95 -2.66 -9.06 -7.96
N LEU A 96 -3.29 -9.49 -6.85
CA LEU A 96 -4.65 -9.03 -6.48
C LEU A 96 -4.72 -7.52 -6.25
N LEU A 97 -3.62 -6.90 -5.87
CA LEU A 97 -3.55 -5.46 -5.61
C LEU A 97 -3.31 -4.64 -6.88
N HIS A 98 -3.26 -5.27 -8.06
CA HIS A 98 -3.02 -4.61 -9.35
C HIS A 98 -1.80 -3.69 -9.34
N LEU A 99 -0.74 -4.12 -8.64
CA LEU A 99 0.51 -3.39 -8.53
C LEU A 99 1.17 -3.25 -9.90
N LYS A 100 1.90 -2.16 -10.07
CA LYS A 100 2.79 -1.89 -11.20
C LYS A 100 4.22 -1.75 -10.70
N PHE A 101 5.17 -1.71 -11.64
CA PHE A 101 6.57 -1.54 -11.30
C PHE A 101 6.87 -0.17 -10.65
N ASN A 102 6.06 0.84 -10.88
CA ASN A 102 6.16 2.17 -10.28
C ASN A 102 5.15 2.41 -9.14
N SER A 103 4.43 1.38 -8.68
CA SER A 103 3.59 1.50 -7.48
C SER A 103 4.46 1.61 -6.23
N GLU A 104 4.14 2.59 -5.38
CA GLU A 104 4.79 2.79 -4.09
C GLU A 104 3.91 2.21 -2.99
N VAL A 105 4.19 0.96 -2.62
CA VAL A 105 3.39 0.19 -1.67
C VAL A 105 4.28 -0.37 -0.58
N LEU A 106 3.97 0.01 0.66
CA LEU A 106 4.51 -0.59 1.87
C LEU A 106 3.45 -1.51 2.48
N VAL A 107 3.87 -2.68 2.94
CA VAL A 107 2.99 -3.69 3.50
C VAL A 107 3.50 -4.15 4.85
N SER A 108 2.60 -4.15 5.84
CA SER A 108 2.82 -4.72 7.16
C SER A 108 1.96 -5.98 7.31
N CYS A 109 2.59 -7.13 7.59
CA CYS A 109 1.90 -8.40 7.70
C CYS A 109 1.62 -8.78 9.16
N CYS A 110 0.41 -8.49 9.64
CA CYS A 110 -0.12 -8.99 10.91
C CYS A 110 0.83 -8.69 12.08
N GLU A 111 1.33 -9.70 12.78
CA GLU A 111 2.23 -9.54 13.93
C GLU A 111 3.69 -9.22 13.54
N SER A 112 3.99 -9.18 12.25
CA SER A 112 5.34 -8.86 11.78
C SER A 112 5.70 -7.41 12.06
N ARG A 113 6.88 -7.20 12.66
CA ARG A 113 7.50 -5.87 12.78
C ARG A 113 8.20 -5.42 11.50
N ILE A 114 8.25 -6.30 10.49
CA ILE A 114 8.87 -6.02 9.20
C ILE A 114 7.87 -5.30 8.30
N ILE A 115 8.31 -4.21 7.69
CA ILE A 115 7.59 -3.51 6.63
C ILE A 115 8.28 -3.82 5.29
N ASP A 116 7.55 -4.51 4.43
CA ASP A 116 8.01 -4.85 3.08
C ASP A 116 7.55 -3.82 2.06
N GLU A 117 8.43 -3.49 1.12
CA GLU A 117 8.02 -2.89 -0.15
C GLU A 117 7.52 -3.96 -1.11
N TRP A 118 6.36 -3.73 -1.72
CA TRP A 118 5.78 -4.60 -2.73
C TRP A 118 5.76 -3.93 -4.09
N TRP A 119 6.10 -4.70 -5.13
CA TRP A 119 5.94 -4.27 -6.51
C TRP A 119 5.66 -5.45 -7.42
N PHE A 120 5.17 -5.15 -8.61
CA PHE A 120 4.95 -6.15 -9.63
C PHE A 120 5.78 -5.86 -10.86
N LYS A 121 6.40 -6.92 -11.37
CA LYS A 121 7.04 -6.96 -12.67
C LYS A 121 6.26 -7.95 -13.55
N ARG A 122 6.35 -7.79 -14.87
CA ARG A 122 5.83 -8.75 -15.85
C ARG A 122 6.10 -10.21 -15.41
N GLY A 123 5.12 -11.08 -15.57
CA GLY A 123 5.09 -12.43 -15.01
C GLY A 123 3.93 -12.57 -14.02
N ASP A 124 4.00 -13.53 -13.10
CA ASP A 124 2.86 -13.87 -12.22
C ASP A 124 3.12 -13.62 -10.71
N LYS A 125 4.29 -13.11 -10.34
CA LYS A 125 4.69 -13.01 -8.92
C LYS A 125 4.85 -11.57 -8.44
N VAL A 126 4.27 -11.30 -7.26
CA VAL A 126 4.54 -10.08 -6.51
C VAL A 126 5.93 -10.18 -5.92
N ASN A 127 6.74 -9.15 -6.16
CA ASN A 127 8.08 -9.01 -5.62
C ASN A 127 8.00 -8.26 -4.29
N LYS A 128 8.84 -8.68 -3.34
CA LYS A 128 8.87 -8.13 -1.98
C LYS A 128 10.31 -7.89 -1.55
N ARG A 129 10.54 -6.80 -0.82
CA ARG A 129 11.82 -6.49 -0.19
C ARG A 129 11.59 -5.76 1.11
N GLN A 130 12.19 -6.23 2.19
CA GLN A 130 12.18 -5.52 3.46
C GLN A 130 12.69 -4.09 3.29
N ARG A 131 11.89 -3.12 3.74
CA ARG A 131 12.19 -1.69 3.58
C ARG A 131 12.44 -1.01 4.91
N ALA A 132 11.72 -1.42 5.95
CA ALA A 132 11.87 -0.91 7.29
C ALA A 132 11.53 -1.99 8.32
N GLU A 133 11.89 -1.70 9.56
CA GLU A 133 11.48 -2.46 10.73
C GLU A 133 10.88 -1.53 11.77
N LEU A 134 9.83 -1.97 12.45
CA LEU A 134 9.22 -1.28 13.56
C LEU A 134 9.95 -1.65 14.86
N VAL A 135 10.78 -0.74 15.37
CA VAL A 135 11.55 -0.90 16.60
C VAL A 135 11.09 0.16 17.59
N ASP A 136 10.62 -0.25 18.77
CA ASP A 136 10.12 0.66 19.82
C ASP A 136 9.16 1.74 19.28
N GLU A 137 8.18 1.31 18.48
CA GLU A 137 7.16 2.16 17.84
C GLU A 137 7.71 3.17 16.80
N ARG A 138 8.96 2.99 16.37
CA ARG A 138 9.61 3.82 15.34
C ARG A 138 9.96 2.99 14.12
N LEU A 139 9.73 3.56 12.94
CA LEU A 139 10.15 2.96 11.68
C LEU A 139 11.63 3.23 11.44
N MET A 140 12.43 2.17 11.47
CA MET A 140 13.84 2.16 11.12
C MET A 140 14.00 1.79 9.65
N TRP A 141 14.32 2.77 8.81
CA TRP A 141 14.51 2.56 7.36
C TRP A 141 15.86 1.92 7.06
N LEU A 142 15.85 0.87 6.23
CA LEU A 142 17.08 0.13 5.89
C LEU A 142 17.92 0.78 4.78
N SER A 143 17.32 1.65 3.98
CA SER A 143 18.01 2.32 2.86
C SER A 143 17.30 3.64 2.52
N ASN A 144 18.05 4.59 1.97
CA ASN A 144 17.56 5.87 1.45
C ASN A 144 17.49 5.91 -0.08
N GLU A 145 17.74 4.78 -0.76
CA GLU A 145 17.72 4.69 -2.22
C GLU A 145 16.36 5.09 -2.80
N SER A 146 16.36 5.68 -3.98
CA SER A 146 15.13 5.98 -4.74
C SER A 146 14.39 4.69 -5.13
N LEU A 147 13.11 4.83 -5.51
CA LEU A 147 12.25 3.70 -5.92
C LEU A 147 12.90 2.83 -7.00
N TYR A 148 13.47 3.47 -8.01
CA TYR A 148 14.02 2.82 -9.18
C TYR A 148 15.41 2.23 -8.94
N ALA A 149 16.20 2.82 -8.05
CA ALA A 149 17.55 2.34 -7.72
C ALA A 149 17.51 1.01 -6.95
N ARG A 150 16.48 0.82 -6.11
CA ARG A 150 16.38 -0.36 -5.23
C ARG A 150 15.63 -1.55 -5.82
N ARG A 151 14.99 -1.40 -6.98
CA ARG A 151 14.24 -2.47 -7.65
C ARG A 151 15.11 -3.08 -8.77
N PRO A 152 15.43 -4.38 -8.71
CA PRO A 152 16.28 -5.00 -9.72
C PRO A 152 15.58 -5.02 -11.08
N TRP A 153 16.23 -4.44 -12.08
CA TRP A 153 15.80 -4.47 -13.48
C TRP A 153 16.30 -5.76 -14.14
N VAL A 154 15.68 -6.91 -13.86
CA VAL A 154 16.12 -8.19 -14.50
C VAL A 154 15.07 -8.70 -15.45
N GLU A 155 15.16 -8.18 -16.68
CA GLU A 155 14.56 -8.52 -17.98
C GLU A 155 14.36 -7.17 -18.67
N ASP A 156 15.24 -6.94 -19.64
CA ASP A 156 15.44 -5.74 -20.45
C ASP A 156 14.10 -5.13 -20.93
N PRO A 157 13.59 -4.05 -20.30
CA PRO A 157 12.48 -3.32 -20.86
C PRO A 157 13.05 -2.23 -21.77
N GLU A 158 12.90 -2.40 -23.09
CA GLU A 158 13.07 -1.30 -24.04
C GLU A 158 12.28 -0.08 -23.53
N PHE A 159 12.97 0.94 -23.03
CA PHE A 159 12.34 2.21 -22.72
C PHE A 159 11.99 2.89 -24.04
N ARG A 160 10.71 2.87 -24.40
CA ARG A 160 10.18 3.70 -25.49
C ARG A 160 9.95 5.10 -24.96
N VAL A 161 10.97 5.94 -25.06
CA VAL A 161 10.85 7.37 -24.78
C VAL A 161 10.22 8.04 -26.00
N ALA A 162 9.00 8.56 -25.85
CA ALA A 162 8.38 9.43 -26.84
C ALA A 162 8.49 10.87 -26.34
N ILE A 163 9.19 11.71 -27.11
CA ILE A 163 9.23 13.16 -26.88
C ILE A 163 8.16 13.77 -27.78
N VAL A 164 7.14 14.38 -27.18
CA VAL A 164 6.15 15.18 -27.91
C VAL A 164 6.71 16.61 -28.00
N LYS A 165 6.80 17.13 -29.22
CA LYS A 165 7.14 18.52 -29.50
C LYS A 165 5.89 19.39 -29.43
#